data_AF-A0A6S7D486-F1
#
_entry.id   AF-A0A6S7D486-F1
#
_cell.length_a   1.000
_cell.length_b   1.000
_cell.length_c   1.000
_cell.angle_alpha   90.00
_cell.angle_beta   90.00
_cell.angle_gamma   90.00
#
_symmetry.space_group_name_H-M   'P 1'
#
loop_
_entity.id
_entity.type
_entity.pdbx_description
1 polymer ?
#
loop_
_entity_poly.entity_id
_entity_poly.type
_entity_poly.pdbx_seq_one_letter_code
_entity_poly.pdbx_strand_id
1 'polypeptide(L)'
;MSDLITLDQAKAQLRIDDTESDTELGEMVTAASALVIGYLKTGTAAAYTVDTVPPHVQTAVKLVLASLYADREGSTDPIGVAVQSILARDRDPALA
;
A
#
# COMPACT_ATOMS: atom_id res chain seq x y z
N MET A 1 -9.12 4.48 -8.61
CA MET A 1 -8.06 4.86 -7.67
C MET A 1 -6.74 4.47 -8.31
N SER A 2 -5.66 5.23 -8.15
CA SER A 2 -4.38 4.94 -8.81
C SER A 2 -3.56 3.94 -8.01
N ASP A 3 -2.94 2.97 -8.70
CA ASP A 3 -2.00 2.04 -8.08
C ASP A 3 -0.66 2.73 -7.82
N LEU A 4 -0.13 2.54 -6.61
CA LEU A 4 1.12 3.16 -6.16
C LEU A 4 2.35 2.27 -6.38
N ILE A 5 2.15 0.99 -6.70
CA ILE A 5 3.19 0.02 -7.03
C ILE A 5 2.74 -0.85 -8.21
N THR A 6 3.69 -1.44 -8.94
CA THR A 6 3.38 -2.38 -10.01
C THR A 6 3.11 -3.79 -9.47
N LEU A 7 2.46 -4.64 -10.29
CA LEU A 7 2.26 -6.05 -9.97
C LEU A 7 3.59 -6.79 -9.76
N ASP A 8 4.61 -6.52 -10.58
CA ASP A 8 5.93 -7.11 -10.44
C ASP A 8 6.60 -6.73 -9.10
N GLN A 9 6.41 -5.49 -8.64
CA GLN A 9 6.91 -5.05 -7.34
C GLN A 9 6.19 -5.74 -6.18
N ALA A 10 4.89 -6.02 -6.32
CA ALA A 10 4.11 -6.77 -5.34
C ALA A 10 4.55 -8.24 -5.29
N LYS A 11 4.70 -8.89 -6.46
CA LYS A 11 5.23 -10.26 -6.57
C LYS A 11 6.61 -10.40 -5.96
N ALA A 12 7.52 -9.46 -6.27
CA ALA A 12 8.86 -9.44 -5.69
C ALA A 12 8.83 -9.30 -4.15
N GLN A 13 7.89 -8.52 -3.61
CA GLN A 13 7.72 -8.36 -2.16
C GLN A 13 7.24 -9.66 -1.50
N LEU A 14 6.30 -10.37 -2.13
CA LEU A 14 5.70 -11.59 -1.60
C LEU A 14 6.48 -12.87 -1.95
N ARG A 15 7.51 -12.75 -2.79
CA ARG A 15 8.29 -13.88 -3.35
C ARG A 15 7.42 -14.86 -4.13
N ILE A 16 6.49 -14.32 -4.92
CA ILE A 16 5.61 -15.07 -5.82
C ILE A 16 6.17 -14.97 -7.23
N ASP A 17 6.29 -16.11 -7.92
CA ASP A 17 6.78 -16.20 -9.30
C ASP A 17 5.72 -16.74 -10.29
N ASP A 18 4.55 -17.16 -9.80
CA ASP A 18 3.45 -17.64 -10.63
C ASP A 18 2.66 -16.49 -11.30
N THR A 19 1.78 -16.88 -12.22
CA THR A 19 0.84 -15.99 -12.92
C THR A 19 -0.62 -16.23 -12.55
N GLU A 20 -0.91 -17.27 -11.76
CA GLU A 20 -2.28 -17.63 -11.37
C GLU A 20 -2.82 -16.66 -10.33
N SER A 21 -1.93 -16.09 -9.51
CA SER A 21 -2.24 -15.14 -8.44
C SER A 21 -2.38 -13.70 -8.94
N ASP A 22 -2.18 -13.42 -10.23
CA ASP A 22 -2.04 -12.05 -10.76
C ASP A 22 -3.28 -11.18 -10.54
N THR A 23 -4.45 -11.78 -10.74
CA THR A 23 -5.72 -11.10 -10.52
C THR A 23 -5.90 -10.75 -9.05
N GLU A 24 -5.68 -11.70 -8.14
CA GLU A 24 -5.81 -11.49 -6.69
C GLU A 24 -4.79 -10.45 -6.19
N LEU A 25 -3.54 -10.53 -6.65
CA LEU A 25 -2.50 -9.58 -6.30
C LEU A 25 -2.78 -8.18 -6.84
N GLY A 26 -3.32 -8.06 -8.06
CA GLY A 26 -3.75 -6.77 -8.61
C GLY A 26 -4.82 -6.09 -7.75
N GLU A 27 -5.81 -6.86 -7.29
CA GLU A 27 -6.85 -6.38 -6.38
C GLU A 27 -6.26 -5.97 -5.02
N MET A 28 -5.32 -6.75 -4.47
CA MET A 28 -4.61 -6.40 -3.23
C MET A 28 -3.73 -5.15 -3.37
N VAL A 29 -3.08 -4.94 -4.51
CA VAL A 29 -2.32 -3.70 -4.80
C VAL A 29 -3.23 -2.49 -4.79
N THR A 30 -4.40 -2.61 -5.43
CA THR A 30 -5.41 -1.54 -5.44
C THR A 30 -5.87 -1.22 -4.02
N ALA A 31 -6.18 -2.26 -3.23
CA ALA A 31 -6.62 -2.12 -1.84
C ALA A 31 -5.54 -1.50 -0.93
N ALA A 32 -4.30 -1.99 -1.01
CA ALA A 32 -3.17 -1.47 -0.23
C ALA A 32 -2.88 0.00 -0.56
N SER A 33 -2.92 0.37 -1.84
CA SER A 33 -2.77 1.74 -2.31
C SER A 33 -3.86 2.65 -1.74
N ALA A 34 -5.12 2.19 -1.78
CA ALA A 34 -6.25 2.93 -1.24
C ALA A 34 -6.14 3.17 0.26
N LEU A 35 -5.72 2.16 1.03
CA LEU A 35 -5.51 2.28 2.49
C LEU A 35 -4.43 3.31 2.83
N VAL A 36 -3.31 3.31 2.12
CA VAL A 36 -2.21 4.26 2.35
C VAL A 36 -2.63 5.69 2.00
N ILE A 37 -3.31 5.89 0.87
CA ILE A 37 -3.83 7.22 0.49
C ILE A 37 -4.86 7.69 1.52
N GLY A 38 -5.76 6.80 1.96
CA GLY A 38 -6.75 7.07 3.00
C GLY A 38 -6.12 7.42 4.35
N TYR A 39 -4.97 6.84 4.68
CA TYR A 39 -4.22 7.16 5.90
C TYR A 39 -3.56 8.55 5.83
N LEU A 40 -2.97 8.91 4.69
CA LEU A 40 -2.32 10.21 4.50
C LEU A 40 -3.30 11.37 4.57
N LYS A 41 -4.55 11.15 4.12
CA LYS A 41 -5.63 12.15 4.11
C LYS A 41 -5.30 13.45 3.36
N THR A 42 -4.33 13.43 2.45
CA THR A 42 -3.90 14.64 1.71
C THR A 42 -4.34 14.60 0.25
N GLY A 43 -4.65 15.77 -0.33
CA GLY A 43 -4.94 15.88 -1.77
C GLY A 43 -3.72 15.53 -2.64
N THR A 44 -2.51 15.74 -2.13
CA THR A 44 -1.26 15.34 -2.79
C THR A 44 -1.14 13.82 -2.88
N ALA A 45 -1.49 13.09 -1.81
CA ALA A 45 -1.46 11.63 -1.82
C ALA A 45 -2.44 11.04 -2.84
N ALA A 46 -3.60 11.66 -3.02
CA ALA A 46 -4.59 11.25 -4.01
C ALA A 46 -4.11 11.43 -5.47
N ALA A 47 -3.11 12.29 -5.70
CA ALA A 47 -2.54 12.55 -7.02
C ALA A 47 -1.33 11.64 -7.35
N TYR A 48 -0.85 10.83 -6.40
CA TYR A 48 0.27 9.93 -6.65
C TYR A 48 -0.07 8.86 -7.68
N THR A 49 0.93 8.55 -8.50
CA THR A 49 0.94 7.47 -9.48
C THR A 49 2.15 6.61 -9.24
N VAL A 50 2.20 5.42 -9.84
CA VAL A 50 3.36 4.52 -9.78
C VAL A 50 4.71 5.20 -10.09
N ASP A 51 4.72 6.20 -10.98
CA ASP A 51 5.93 6.92 -11.39
C ASP A 51 6.30 8.09 -10.47
N THR A 52 5.32 8.64 -9.74
CA THR A 52 5.47 9.89 -8.97
C THR A 52 5.43 9.68 -7.46
N VAL A 53 5.01 8.50 -7.01
CA VAL A 53 4.91 8.16 -5.60
C VAL A 53 6.30 8.14 -4.93
N PRO A 54 6.46 8.81 -3.78
CA PRO A 54 7.73 8.80 -3.07
C PRO A 54 8.16 7.39 -2.59
N PRO A 55 9.47 7.09 -2.52
CA PRO A 55 9.96 5.75 -2.15
C PRO A 55 9.52 5.25 -0.76
N HIS A 56 9.35 6.16 0.21
CA HIS A 56 8.87 5.80 1.54
C HIS A 56 7.38 5.41 1.53
N VAL A 57 6.55 6.09 0.72
CA VAL A 57 5.15 5.73 0.50
C VAL A 57 5.05 4.38 -0.21
N GLN A 58 5.87 4.13 -1.24
CA GLN A 58 5.95 2.81 -1.89
C GLN A 58 6.29 1.69 -0.88
N THR A 59 7.23 1.94 0.02
CA THR A 59 7.61 0.99 1.07
C THR A 59 6.44 0.72 2.01
N ALA A 60 5.70 1.76 2.39
CA ALA A 60 4.51 1.62 3.23
C ALA A 60 3.43 0.76 2.54
N VAL A 61 3.16 0.98 1.25
CA VAL A 61 2.21 0.17 0.46
C VAL A 61 2.63 -1.31 0.42
N LYS A 62 3.92 -1.59 0.24
CA LYS A 62 4.45 -2.97 0.24
C LYS A 62 4.27 -3.67 1.58
N LEU A 63 4.42 -2.96 2.69
CA LEU A 63 4.19 -3.50 4.03
C LEU A 63 2.70 -3.78 4.28
N VAL A 64 1.82 -2.87 3.87
CA VAL A 64 0.37 -3.06 3.92
C VAL A 64 -0.05 -4.28 3.09
N LEU A 65 0.45 -4.38 1.85
CA LEU A 65 0.19 -5.52 0.97
C LEU A 65 0.65 -6.85 1.59
N ALA A 66 1.84 -6.89 2.19
CA ALA A 66 2.32 -8.08 2.88
C ALA A 66 1.41 -8.47 4.06
N SER A 67 0.88 -7.50 4.79
CA SER A 67 -0.07 -7.75 5.88
C SER A 67 -1.39 -8.31 5.38
N LEU A 68 -1.96 -7.74 4.30
CA LEU A 68 -3.21 -8.21 3.70
C LEU A 68 -3.07 -9.63 3.14
N TYR A 69 -1.92 -9.93 2.54
CA TYR A 69 -1.67 -11.27 2.00
C TYR A 69 -1.50 -12.31 3.12
N ALA A 70 -0.83 -11.95 4.21
CA ALA A 70 -0.58 -12.84 5.35
C ALA A 70 -1.82 -13.08 6.21
N ASP A 71 -2.68 -12.08 6.39
CA ASP A 71 -3.90 -12.15 7.19
C ASP A 71 -5.15 -11.86 6.35
N ARG A 72 -5.66 -12.93 5.72
CA ARG A 72 -6.86 -12.89 4.89
C ARG A 72 -8.16 -12.80 5.70
N GLU A 73 -8.10 -13.09 7.00
CA GLU A 73 -9.26 -13.07 7.89
C GLU A 73 -9.51 -11.68 8.47
N GLY A 74 -8.54 -10.76 8.33
CA GLY A 74 -8.66 -9.37 8.79
C GLY A 74 -8.56 -9.23 10.32
N SER A 75 -7.82 -10.14 10.96
CA SER A 75 -7.61 -10.11 12.42
C SER A 75 -6.65 -9.00 12.86
N THR A 76 -5.85 -8.48 11.93
CA THR A 76 -4.77 -7.52 12.16
C THR A 76 -5.00 -6.26 11.33
N ASP A 77 -4.77 -5.08 11.93
CA ASP A 77 -4.76 -3.83 11.19
C ASP A 77 -3.55 -3.79 10.22
N PRO A 78 -3.77 -3.70 8.91
CA PRO A 78 -2.69 -3.63 7.93
C PRO A 78 -1.90 -2.31 8.02
N ILE A 79 -2.46 -1.25 8.61
CA ILE A 79 -1.76 0.00 8.94
C ILE A 79 -1.07 -0.14 10.31
N GLY A 80 -0.13 -1.07 10.40
CA GLY A 80 0.64 -1.33 11.60
C GLY A 80 1.59 -0.19 11.99
N VAL A 81 2.19 -0.29 13.18
CA VAL A 81 3.10 0.73 13.76
C VAL A 81 4.25 1.14 12.84
N ALA A 82 4.78 0.22 12.04
CA ALA A 82 5.84 0.51 11.07
C ALA A 82 5.35 1.43 9.94
N VAL A 83 4.18 1.14 9.37
CA VAL A 83 3.54 1.94 8.32
C VAL A 83 3.25 3.34 8.85
N GLN A 84 2.69 3.44 10.05
CA GLN A 84 2.42 4.72 10.71
C GLN A 84 3.70 5.53 10.94
N SER A 85 4.77 4.89 11.42
CA SER A 85 6.05 5.57 11.67
C SER A 85 6.70 6.11 10.40
N ILE A 86 6.52 5.43 9.26
CA ILE A 86 7.00 5.87 7.95
C ILE A 86 6.21 7.09 7.48
N LEU A 87 4.87 7.02 7.56
CA LEU A 87 3.95 8.00 6.95
C LEU A 87 3.56 9.16 7.88
N ALA A 88 3.93 9.13 9.15
CA ALA A 88 3.54 10.15 10.14
C ALA A 88 3.91 11.58 9.74
N ARG A 89 4.97 11.75 8.94
CA ARG A 89 5.45 13.06 8.45
C ARG A 89 4.64 13.61 7.28
N ASP A 90 4.06 12.71 6.48
CA ASP A 90 3.37 13.04 5.23
C ASP A 90 1.84 13.14 5.43
N ARG A 91 1.36 12.67 6.58
CA ARG A 91 -0.03 12.80 7.01
C ARG A 91 -0.35 14.25 7.34
N ASP A 92 -1.48 14.75 6.85
CA ASP A 92 -2.01 16.05 7.28
C ASP A 92 -2.60 15.93 8.70
N PRO A 93 -2.01 16.57 9.73
CA PRO A 93 -2.50 16.48 11.09
C PRO A 93 -3.81 17.25 11.31
N ALA A 94 -4.20 18.13 10.40
CA ALA A 94 -5.42 18.94 10.50
C ALA A 94 -6.67 18.23 9.93
N LEU A 95 -6.50 17.10 9.22
CA LEU A 95 -7.59 16.32 8.65
C LEU A 95 -7.86 15.09 9.53
N ALA A 96 -8.95 15.19 10.31
CA ALA A 96 -9.39 14.22 11.31
C ALA A 96 -9.76 12.87 10.71
#